data_AF-A0A2X1KM59-F1
#
_entry.id   AF-A0A2X1KM59-F1
#
_cell.length_a   1.000
_cell.length_b   1.000
_cell.length_c   1.000
_cell.angle_alpha   90.00
_cell.angle_beta   90.00
_cell.angle_gamma   90.00
#
_symmetry.space_group_name_H-M   'P 1'
#
loop_
_entity.id
_entity.type
_entity.pdbx_description
1 polymer ?
#
loop_
_entity_poly.entity_id
_entity_poly.type
_entity_poly.pdbx_seq_one_letter_code
_entity_poly.pdbx_strand_id
1 'polypeptide(L)'
;MEFFKKTALAALVMGFSGAALALPNITILATGGTIAGGGDSATKSNYTAGKVGVENLVNAVPQLKDIANVKGEQVVNIGSQDMNDNVWLTLAKKINTDCDKTDGFVITHGTDTMEETAYFLDLTVKCDKPVVMVGAMRPSTSMSADGPFNLYNAVVTAA
;
A
#
# COMPACT_ATOMS: atom_id res chain seq x y z
N MET A 1 -48.23 -24.45 -1.63
CA MET A 1 -47.38 -23.57 -2.47
C MET A 1 -46.68 -22.46 -1.69
N GLU A 2 -47.21 -22.00 -0.54
CA GLU A 2 -46.58 -20.95 0.29
C GLU A 2 -45.30 -21.39 1.03
N PHE A 3 -45.20 -22.66 1.42
CA PHE A 3 -44.06 -23.16 2.21
C PHE A 3 -42.75 -23.26 1.40
N PHE A 4 -42.84 -23.55 0.10
CA PHE A 4 -41.69 -23.65 -0.81
C PHE A 4 -41.09 -22.29 -1.18
N LYS A 5 -41.88 -21.20 -1.12
CA LYS A 5 -41.39 -19.85 -1.41
C LYS A 5 -40.54 -19.29 -0.25
N LYS A 6 -40.84 -19.67 1.00
CA LYS A 6 -40.09 -19.19 2.18
C LYS A 6 -38.72 -19.86 2.33
N THR A 7 -38.58 -21.12 1.94
CA THR A 7 -37.28 -21.82 1.90
C THR A 7 -36.38 -21.35 0.76
N ALA A 8 -36.94 -21.01 -0.40
CA ALA A 8 -36.17 -20.45 -1.51
C ALA A 8 -35.59 -19.05 -1.19
N LEU A 9 -36.34 -18.23 -0.44
CA LEU A 9 -35.88 -16.89 -0.03
C LEU A 9 -34.78 -16.96 1.05
N ALA A 10 -34.85 -17.93 1.97
CA ALA A 10 -33.80 -18.15 2.97
C ALA A 10 -32.48 -18.66 2.35
N ALA A 11 -32.56 -19.48 1.29
CA ALA A 11 -31.39 -19.92 0.54
C ALA A 11 -30.75 -18.80 -0.30
N LEU A 12 -31.56 -17.85 -0.79
CA LEU A 12 -31.06 -16.69 -1.54
C LEU A 12 -30.28 -15.69 -0.67
N VAL A 13 -30.65 -15.56 0.62
CA VAL A 13 -29.96 -14.68 1.58
C VAL A 13 -28.62 -15.26 2.04
N MET A 14 -28.46 -16.59 2.06
CA MET A 14 -27.18 -17.23 2.40
C MET A 14 -26.15 -17.19 1.26
N GLY A 15 -26.56 -16.93 0.03
CA GLY A 15 -25.67 -16.87 -1.14
C GLY A 15 -24.87 -15.57 -1.29
N PHE A 16 -25.20 -14.51 -0.53
CA PHE A 16 -24.61 -13.18 -0.71
C PHE A 16 -23.35 -12.90 0.10
N SER A 17 -22.92 -13.78 1.01
CA SER A 17 -21.98 -13.36 2.07
C SER A 17 -20.56 -13.89 1.97
N GLY A 18 -20.19 -14.65 0.93
CA GLY A 18 -18.81 -15.15 0.80
C GLY A 18 -17.81 -14.06 0.39
N ALA A 19 -18.18 -13.20 -0.57
CA ALA A 19 -17.33 -12.12 -1.06
C ALA A 19 -17.29 -10.91 -0.10
N ALA A 20 -18.39 -10.66 0.63
CA ALA A 20 -18.48 -9.56 1.61
C ALA A 20 -17.73 -9.84 2.93
N LEU A 21 -17.19 -11.05 3.12
CA LEU A 21 -16.39 -11.45 4.29
C LEU A 21 -14.90 -11.60 3.97
N ALA A 22 -14.50 -11.46 2.70
CA ALA A 22 -13.11 -11.59 2.31
C ALA A 22 -12.38 -10.25 2.49
N LEU A 23 -11.18 -10.28 3.09
CA LEU A 23 -10.32 -9.10 3.17
C LEU A 23 -9.90 -8.65 1.75
N PRO A 24 -9.84 -7.33 1.47
CA PRO A 24 -9.43 -6.81 0.18
C PRO A 24 -7.96 -7.14 -0.10
N ASN A 25 -7.62 -7.35 -1.37
CA ASN A 25 -6.26 -7.62 -1.82
C ASN A 25 -5.55 -6.30 -2.12
N ILE A 26 -4.58 -5.92 -1.30
CA ILE A 26 -3.87 -4.64 -1.45
C ILE A 26 -2.45 -4.90 -1.92
N THR A 27 -2.08 -4.30 -3.06
CA THR A 27 -0.73 -4.37 -3.60
C THR A 27 0.08 -3.17 -3.10
N ILE A 28 1.18 -3.44 -2.39
CA ILE A 28 2.15 -2.42 -1.99
C ILE A 28 3.27 -2.34 -3.03
N LEU A 29 3.40 -1.21 -3.71
CA LEU A 29 4.49 -0.90 -4.63
C LEU A 29 5.56 -0.08 -3.91
N ALA A 30 6.68 -0.70 -3.55
CA ALA A 30 7.73 -0.02 -2.80
C ALA A 30 8.76 0.65 -3.72
N THR A 31 9.03 1.93 -3.47
CA THR A 31 10.04 2.73 -4.19
C THR A 31 11.22 3.16 -3.32
N GLY A 32 11.16 2.92 -2.01
CA GLY A 32 12.22 3.24 -1.05
C GLY A 32 11.81 4.32 -0.06
N GLY A 33 12.57 5.41 0.01
CA GLY A 33 12.32 6.53 0.93
C GLY A 33 12.74 6.28 2.38
N THR A 34 12.50 7.28 3.23
CA THR A 34 12.78 7.25 4.67
C THR A 34 11.95 6.20 5.41
N ILE A 35 10.74 5.88 4.94
CA ILE A 35 9.91 4.78 5.47
C ILE A 35 10.64 3.43 5.39
N ALA A 36 11.40 3.23 4.31
CA ALA A 36 12.31 2.10 4.11
C ALA A 36 13.75 2.39 4.59
N GLY A 37 13.98 3.50 5.28
CA GLY A 37 15.29 3.96 5.71
C GLY A 37 15.68 3.44 7.09
N GLY A 38 16.98 3.42 7.37
CA GLY A 38 17.52 2.99 8.66
C GLY A 38 18.78 3.76 9.05
N GLY A 39 18.90 4.03 10.34
CA GLY A 39 20.09 4.61 10.99
C GLY A 39 20.59 3.73 12.14
N ASP A 40 21.84 3.93 12.55
CA ASP A 40 22.53 3.10 13.55
C ASP A 40 22.07 3.36 15.00
N SER A 41 21.22 4.36 15.22
CA SER A 41 20.71 4.73 16.54
C SER A 41 19.28 5.25 16.45
N ALA A 42 18.43 4.81 17.37
CA ALA A 42 17.04 5.25 17.45
C ALA A 42 16.87 6.73 17.86
N THR A 43 17.92 7.36 18.39
CA THR A 43 17.87 8.72 18.95
C THR A 43 18.79 9.71 18.24
N LYS A 44 19.44 9.31 17.13
CA LYS A 44 20.22 10.20 16.27
C LYS A 44 19.47 10.44 14.95
N SER A 45 19.76 11.57 14.32
CA SER A 45 19.09 12.00 13.08
C SER A 45 19.67 11.39 11.81
N ASN A 46 20.90 10.88 11.81
CA ASN A 46 21.53 10.33 10.62
C ASN A 46 20.88 8.98 10.22
N TYR A 47 20.50 8.85 8.95
CA TYR A 47 19.99 7.61 8.37
C TYR A 47 20.33 7.52 6.88
N THR A 48 20.03 6.37 6.28
CA THR A 48 20.05 6.18 4.82
C THR A 48 18.68 5.68 4.39
N ALA A 49 18.08 6.31 3.39
CA ALA A 49 16.82 5.88 2.80
C ALA A 49 16.98 4.55 2.03
N GLY A 50 15.88 3.81 1.86
CA GLY A 50 15.86 2.62 1.00
C GLY A 50 16.79 1.47 1.43
N LYS A 51 16.97 1.25 2.73
CA LYS A 51 17.74 0.11 3.28
C LYS A 51 16.88 -1.14 3.51
N VAL A 52 15.58 -0.96 3.67
CA VAL A 52 14.64 -2.00 4.10
C VAL A 52 13.77 -2.42 2.92
N GLY A 53 13.70 -3.72 2.64
CA GLY A 53 12.82 -4.25 1.59
C GLY A 53 11.35 -4.24 2.01
N VAL A 54 10.45 -4.24 1.02
CA VAL A 54 8.99 -4.21 1.23
C VAL A 54 8.47 -5.26 2.22
N GLU A 55 8.99 -6.49 2.16
CA GLU A 55 8.58 -7.57 3.08
C GLU A 55 8.84 -7.22 4.54
N ASN A 56 9.96 -6.55 4.84
CA ASN A 56 10.28 -6.14 6.19
C ASN A 56 9.36 -5.00 6.66
N LEU A 57 8.95 -4.09 5.76
CA LEU A 57 7.97 -3.05 6.09
C LEU A 57 6.60 -3.66 6.43
N VAL A 58 6.15 -4.62 5.63
CA VAL A 58 4.87 -5.31 5.86
C VAL A 58 4.91 -6.13 7.15
N ASN A 59 5.99 -6.89 7.37
CA ASN A 59 6.15 -7.71 8.58
C ASN A 59 6.30 -6.86 9.86
N ALA A 60 6.75 -5.61 9.75
CA ALA A 60 6.81 -4.69 10.89
C ALA A 60 5.42 -4.20 11.35
N VAL A 61 4.38 -4.40 10.55
CA VAL A 61 2.99 -4.00 10.85
C VAL A 61 2.07 -5.22 10.76
N PRO A 62 2.14 -6.18 11.70
CA PRO A 62 1.36 -7.42 11.64
C PRO A 62 -0.16 -7.20 11.60
N GLN A 63 -0.65 -6.07 12.10
CA GLN A 63 -2.06 -5.66 12.10
C GLN A 63 -2.63 -5.49 10.68
N LEU A 64 -1.79 -5.37 9.65
CA LEU A 64 -2.25 -5.34 8.26
C LEU A 64 -3.06 -6.59 7.88
N LYS A 65 -2.75 -7.74 8.51
CA LYS A 65 -3.45 -9.02 8.27
C LYS A 65 -4.90 -9.01 8.74
N ASP A 66 -5.28 -8.06 9.60
CA ASP A 66 -6.64 -7.93 10.09
C ASP A 66 -7.53 -7.11 9.14
N ILE A 67 -6.92 -6.37 8.20
CA ILE A 67 -7.63 -5.42 7.33
C ILE A 67 -7.46 -5.70 5.84
N ALA A 68 -6.40 -6.40 5.41
CA ALA A 68 -6.14 -6.67 3.99
C ALA A 68 -5.28 -7.91 3.76
N ASN A 69 -5.47 -8.54 2.60
CA ASN A 69 -4.54 -9.50 2.02
C ASN A 69 -3.43 -8.71 1.28
N VAL A 70 -2.35 -8.40 2.00
CA VAL A 70 -1.28 -7.55 1.48
C VAL A 70 -0.28 -8.33 0.64
N LYS A 71 0.04 -7.81 -0.55
CA LYS A 71 1.10 -8.30 -1.43
C LYS A 71 2.14 -7.21 -1.65
N GLY A 72 3.38 -7.42 -1.20
CA GLY A 72 4.49 -6.50 -1.42
C GLY A 72 5.19 -6.73 -2.76
N GLU A 73 5.51 -5.65 -3.47
CA GLU A 73 6.35 -5.67 -4.67
C GLU A 73 7.37 -4.53 -4.62
N GLN A 74 8.65 -4.86 -4.70
CA GLN A 74 9.71 -3.85 -4.78
C GLN A 74 9.87 -3.38 -6.23
N VAL A 75 9.54 -2.11 -6.51
CA VAL A 75 9.67 -1.52 -7.86
C VAL A 75 11.08 -0.96 -8.04
N VAL A 76 11.49 -0.10 -7.12
CA VAL A 76 12.85 0.47 -7.00
C VAL A 76 13.16 0.67 -5.52
N ASN A 77 14.40 1.03 -5.19
CA ASN A 77 14.76 1.29 -3.81
C ASN A 77 15.72 2.48 -3.72
N ILE A 78 15.15 3.68 -3.79
CA ILE A 78 15.88 4.95 -3.86
C ILE A 78 15.36 5.97 -2.85
N GLY A 79 16.15 7.01 -2.59
CA GLY A 79 15.62 8.24 -1.99
C GLY A 79 14.74 8.98 -3.00
N SER A 80 13.68 9.64 -2.54
CA SER A 80 12.79 10.40 -3.43
C SER A 80 13.47 11.61 -4.06
N GLN A 81 14.56 12.10 -3.47
CA GLN A 81 15.42 13.12 -4.09
C GLN A 81 16.06 12.66 -5.42
N ASP A 82 16.15 11.34 -5.65
CA ASP A 82 16.66 10.74 -6.89
C ASP A 82 15.53 10.22 -7.80
N MET A 83 14.28 10.60 -7.51
CA MET A 83 13.12 10.24 -8.31
C MET A 83 13.27 10.78 -9.74
N ASN A 84 12.73 10.04 -10.70
CA ASN A 84 12.89 10.37 -12.11
C ASN A 84 11.77 9.76 -12.97
N ASP A 85 11.67 10.26 -14.20
CA ASP A 85 10.66 9.89 -15.19
C ASP A 85 10.54 8.38 -15.42
N ASN A 86 11.66 7.64 -15.37
CA ASN A 86 11.61 6.19 -15.59
C ASN A 86 10.82 5.48 -14.49
N VAL A 87 10.97 5.93 -13.24
CA VAL A 87 10.24 5.37 -12.10
C VAL A 87 8.76 5.74 -12.20
N TRP A 88 8.45 6.99 -12.53
CA TRP A 88 7.07 7.46 -12.78
C TRP A 88 6.37 6.65 -13.87
N LEU A 89 7.02 6.49 -15.02
CA LEU A 89 6.49 5.68 -16.13
C LEU A 89 6.31 4.22 -15.73
N THR A 90 7.22 3.67 -14.92
CA THR A 90 7.11 2.29 -14.42
C THR A 90 5.91 2.13 -13.50
N LEU A 91 5.73 3.03 -12.53
CA LEU A 91 4.59 3.02 -11.60
C LEU A 91 3.25 3.13 -12.33
N ALA A 92 3.08 4.14 -13.19
CA ALA A 92 1.82 4.36 -13.91
C ALA A 92 1.45 3.16 -14.78
N LYS A 93 2.41 2.61 -15.55
CA LYS A 93 2.18 1.42 -16.37
C LYS A 93 1.84 0.20 -15.53
N LYS A 94 2.54 0.01 -14.41
CA LYS A 94 2.32 -1.13 -13.52
C LYS A 94 0.94 -1.09 -12.88
N ILE A 95 0.53 0.06 -12.33
CA ILE A 95 -0.81 0.24 -11.75
C ILE A 95 -1.89 -0.03 -12.79
N ASN A 96 -1.77 0.55 -13.99
CA ASN A 96 -2.75 0.34 -15.05
C ASN A 96 -2.81 -1.11 -15.54
N THR A 97 -1.67 -1.81 -15.58
CA THR A 97 -1.60 -3.23 -16.01
C THR A 97 -2.13 -4.19 -14.96
N ASP A 98 -1.94 -3.87 -13.67
CA ASP A 98 -2.28 -4.73 -12.55
C ASP A 98 -3.61 -4.35 -11.89
N CYS A 99 -4.33 -3.34 -12.42
CA CYS A 99 -5.57 -2.83 -11.85
C CYS A 99 -6.62 -3.92 -11.61
N ASP A 100 -6.78 -4.87 -12.54
CA ASP A 100 -7.75 -5.97 -12.41
C ASP A 100 -7.31 -7.07 -11.44
N LYS A 101 -6.07 -7.04 -10.94
CA LYS A 101 -5.45 -8.10 -10.13
C LYS A 101 -5.43 -7.81 -8.63
N THR A 102 -5.86 -6.62 -8.23
CA THR A 102 -5.82 -6.13 -6.83
C THR A 102 -7.05 -5.26 -6.57
N ASP A 103 -7.43 -5.08 -5.31
CA ASP A 103 -8.57 -4.23 -4.92
C ASP A 103 -8.16 -2.77 -4.66
N GLY A 104 -6.87 -2.53 -4.39
CA GLY A 104 -6.28 -1.20 -4.30
C GLY A 104 -4.75 -1.26 -4.26
N PHE A 105 -4.12 -0.09 -4.38
CA PHE A 105 -2.67 0.08 -4.35
C PHE A 105 -2.24 0.99 -3.21
N VAL A 106 -1.10 0.67 -2.61
CA VAL A 106 -0.35 1.56 -1.72
C VAL A 106 1.06 1.70 -2.27
N ILE A 107 1.58 2.92 -2.34
CA ILE A 107 2.92 3.22 -2.85
C ILE A 107 3.76 3.76 -1.69
N THR A 108 4.70 2.96 -1.19
CA THR A 108 5.64 3.45 -0.16
C THR A 108 6.76 4.23 -0.83
N HIS A 109 6.79 5.54 -0.57
CA HIS A 109 7.62 6.52 -1.25
C HIS A 109 8.39 7.40 -0.25
N GLY A 110 9.49 8.00 -0.70
CA GLY A 110 10.15 9.06 0.06
C GLY A 110 9.34 10.36 0.05
N THR A 111 9.42 11.13 1.12
CA THR A 111 8.58 12.32 1.33
C THR A 111 8.96 13.49 0.44
N ASP A 112 10.24 13.63 0.08
CA ASP A 112 10.79 14.85 -0.54
C ASP A 112 10.13 15.20 -1.87
N THR A 113 9.76 14.20 -2.68
CA THR A 113 9.09 14.39 -3.98
C THR A 113 7.81 13.57 -4.09
N MET A 114 7.22 13.21 -2.94
CA MET A 114 5.97 12.44 -2.90
C MET A 114 4.84 13.17 -3.62
N GLU A 115 4.75 14.48 -3.42
CA GLU A 115 3.75 15.35 -4.02
C GLU A 115 3.83 15.38 -5.55
N GLU A 116 5.04 15.35 -6.11
CA GLU A 116 5.25 15.34 -7.56
C GLU A 116 4.83 13.99 -8.17
N THR A 117 5.28 12.89 -7.58
CA THR A 117 4.87 11.55 -8.00
C THR A 117 3.36 11.37 -7.87
N ALA A 118 2.76 11.84 -6.77
CA ALA A 118 1.31 11.76 -6.57
C ALA A 118 0.56 12.49 -7.68
N TYR A 119 0.97 13.73 -8.01
CA TYR A 119 0.34 14.51 -9.07
C TYR A 119 0.54 13.89 -10.46
N PHE A 120 1.73 13.34 -10.74
CA PHE A 120 1.96 12.62 -12.00
C PHE A 120 1.03 11.41 -12.13
N LEU A 121 0.89 10.61 -11.05
CA LEU A 121 0.03 9.43 -11.06
C LEU A 121 -1.46 9.79 -11.16
N ASP A 122 -1.89 10.87 -10.51
CA ASP A 122 -3.26 11.39 -10.60
C ASP A 122 -3.67 11.67 -12.06
N LEU A 123 -2.74 12.18 -12.88
CA LEU A 123 -2.99 12.47 -14.29
C LEU A 123 -2.90 11.24 -15.21
N THR A 124 -2.07 10.26 -14.85
CA THR A 124 -1.64 9.17 -15.77
C THR A 124 -2.23 7.80 -15.45
N VAL A 125 -2.63 7.55 -14.20
CA VAL A 125 -3.35 6.35 -13.81
C VAL A 125 -4.76 6.39 -14.42
N LYS A 126 -5.23 5.22 -14.83
CA LYS A 126 -6.56 4.95 -15.41
C LYS A 126 -7.31 3.85 -14.64
N CYS A 127 -6.73 3.38 -13.54
CA CYS A 127 -7.37 2.47 -12.62
C CYS A 127 -8.31 3.28 -11.73
N ASP A 128 -9.60 2.92 -11.69
CA ASP A 128 -10.60 3.59 -10.85
C ASP A 128 -10.56 3.12 -9.38
N LYS A 129 -9.72 2.12 -9.07
CA LYS A 129 -9.51 1.61 -7.71
C LYS A 129 -8.59 2.55 -6.92
N PRO A 130 -8.66 2.53 -5.57
CA PRO A 130 -7.81 3.40 -4.75
C PRO A 130 -6.31 3.22 -5.03
N VAL A 131 -5.60 4.34 -5.18
CA VAL A 131 -4.13 4.40 -5.28
C VAL A 131 -3.63 5.40 -4.24
N VAL A 132 -2.98 4.90 -3.20
CA VAL A 132 -2.60 5.69 -2.02
C VAL A 132 -1.09 5.82 -1.92
N MET A 133 -0.57 7.05 -1.91
CA MET A 133 0.84 7.33 -1.63
C MET A 133 1.06 7.38 -0.11
N VAL A 134 2.18 6.83 0.38
CA VAL A 134 2.53 6.89 1.81
C VAL A 134 4.04 6.95 2.02
N GLY A 135 4.48 7.61 3.08
CA GLY A 135 5.87 7.65 3.49
C GLY A 135 6.01 7.84 5.00
N ALA A 136 7.20 8.19 5.44
CA ALA A 136 7.51 8.46 6.84
C ALA A 136 8.56 9.57 6.92
N MET A 137 8.41 10.47 7.88
CA MET A 137 9.40 11.51 8.15
C MET A 137 10.57 10.99 8.99
N ARG A 138 10.35 9.93 9.78
CA ARG A 138 11.39 9.31 10.61
C ARG A 138 11.79 7.94 10.07
N PRO A 139 13.08 7.57 10.09
CA PRO A 139 13.52 6.26 9.62
C PRO A 139 12.95 5.14 10.48
N SER A 140 12.85 3.94 9.91
CA SER A 140 12.26 2.76 10.57
C SER A 140 12.89 2.40 11.92
N THR A 141 14.17 2.72 12.13
CA THR A 141 14.90 2.45 13.38
C THR A 141 14.73 3.52 14.46
N SER A 142 14.05 4.63 14.16
CA SER A 142 13.90 5.76 15.08
C SER A 142 12.95 5.47 16.23
N MET A 143 13.16 6.16 17.35
CA MET A 143 12.18 6.22 18.44
C MET A 143 10.91 6.89 17.94
N SER A 144 9.77 6.24 18.17
CA SER A 144 8.46 6.71 17.73
C SER A 144 8.41 6.98 16.22
N ALA A 145 8.95 6.04 15.43
CA ALA A 145 8.83 6.07 13.97
C ALA A 145 7.35 6.13 13.56
N ASP A 146 7.04 7.00 12.59
CA ASP A 146 5.68 7.23 12.06
C ASP A 146 5.30 6.23 10.95
N GLY A 147 6.30 5.62 10.30
CA GLY A 147 6.11 4.66 9.20
C GLY A 147 5.12 3.52 9.49
N PRO A 148 5.19 2.82 10.63
CA PRO A 148 4.26 1.73 10.94
C PRO A 148 2.78 2.12 10.90
N PHE A 149 2.42 3.24 11.54
CA PHE A 149 1.02 3.67 11.59
C PHE A 149 0.58 4.37 10.30
N ASN A 150 1.49 5.08 9.61
CA ASN A 150 1.23 5.62 8.29
C ASN A 150 0.89 4.50 7.29
N LEU A 151 1.68 3.42 7.28
CA LEU A 151 1.43 2.26 6.41
C LEU A 151 0.08 1.60 6.72
N TYR A 152 -0.23 1.40 8.01
CA TYR A 152 -1.53 0.88 8.43
C TYR A 152 -2.68 1.73 7.88
N ASN A 153 -2.65 3.04 8.09
CA ASN A 153 -3.71 3.94 7.61
C ASN A 153 -3.78 4.02 6.08
N ALA A 154 -2.64 3.91 5.39
CA ALA A 154 -2.62 3.87 3.94
C ALA A 154 -3.31 2.62 3.39
N VAL A 155 -3.11 1.46 4.03
CA VAL A 155 -3.82 0.23 3.69
C VAL A 155 -5.30 0.33 4.01
N VAL A 156 -5.69 0.92 5.16
CA VAL A 156 -7.10 1.22 5.46
C VAL A 156 -7.72 2.12 4.40
N THR A 157 -6.97 3.09 3.86
CA THR A 157 -7.47 4.02 2.83
C THR A 157 -7.59 3.36 1.46
N ALA A 158 -6.76 2.35 1.17
CA ALA A 158 -6.76 1.65 -0.10
C ALA A 158 -7.77 0.47 -0.18
N ALA A 159 -8.29 0.05 0.98
CA ALA A 159 -9.17 -1.10 1.20
C ALA A 159 -10.64 -0.85 0.89
#